data_AF-A0A932SJ06-F1
#
_entry.id   AF-A0A932SJ06-F1
#
_cell.length_a   1.000
_cell.length_b   1.000
_cell.length_c   1.000
_cell.angle_alpha   90.00
_cell.angle_beta   90.00
_cell.angle_gamma   90.00
#
_symmetry.space_group_name_H-M   'P 1'
#
loop_
_entity.id
_entity.type
_entity.pdbx_description
1 polymer ?
#
loop_
_entity_poly.entity_id
_entity_poly.type
_entity_poly.pdbx_seq_one_letter_code
_entity_poly.pdbx_strand_id
1 'polypeptide(L)'
;MKEREIQPLREAEITRTIAREYFKEFDQMIESDVIIVGAGPSGLVCGRDLASSGLKVVIIEQLNHLGGGFWNGGYLMNKATIAHPAQEILEKIGVPVKRISKEMYIVDPPHATAKLIGSAYDAGVKVMNMTKVVDLVLRGEENRMEGVVVNWYPLEAMGHDAAHVDPIALESKIVVDATGHDAVTLQLLTKRNLYPQIPGNGAMWVDRSEEEVMEKTGEVYPNLFVIGLSVAAVYGTPRMGPAFGSMLLSGRKGAELIRKKLKR
;
A
#
# COMPACT_ATOMS: atom_id res chain seq x y z
N MET A 1 -44.28 -22.72 -12.42
CA MET A 1 -43.27 -21.69 -12.73
C MET A 1 -42.08 -22.39 -13.37
N LYS A 2 -41.51 -21.86 -14.46
CA LYS A 2 -40.24 -22.38 -14.98
C LYS A 2 -39.15 -22.17 -13.91
N GLU A 3 -38.42 -23.24 -13.60
CA GLU A 3 -37.25 -23.19 -12.73
C GLU A 3 -36.23 -22.23 -13.38
N ARG A 4 -35.79 -21.22 -12.63
CA ARG A 4 -34.78 -20.28 -13.11
C ARG A 4 -33.41 -20.82 -12.70
N GLU A 5 -32.44 -20.79 -13.60
CA GLU A 5 -31.04 -21.13 -13.29
C GLU A 5 -30.44 -20.19 -12.23
N ILE A 6 -30.92 -18.94 -12.18
CA ILE A 6 -30.53 -17.93 -11.19
C ILE A 6 -31.72 -17.60 -10.30
N GLN A 7 -31.52 -17.65 -8.99
CA GLN A 7 -32.54 -17.29 -8.00
C GLN A 7 -32.87 -15.80 -8.05
N PRO A 8 -34.15 -15.40 -7.91
CA PRO A 8 -34.53 -13.99 -7.94
C PRO A 8 -34.00 -13.23 -6.72
N LEU A 9 -33.55 -12.00 -6.93
CA LEU A 9 -33.15 -11.05 -5.87
C LEU A 9 -34.02 -9.80 -5.93
N ARG A 10 -34.19 -9.10 -4.80
CA ARG A 10 -34.88 -7.81 -4.72
C ARG A 10 -33.88 -6.66 -4.60
N GLU A 11 -34.09 -5.57 -5.33
CA GLU A 11 -33.22 -4.40 -5.37
C GLU A 11 -33.00 -3.79 -3.97
N ALA A 12 -34.09 -3.70 -3.19
CA ALA A 12 -34.05 -3.19 -1.81
C ALA A 12 -33.26 -4.11 -0.86
N GLU A 13 -33.25 -5.42 -1.12
CA GLU A 13 -32.48 -6.39 -0.34
C GLU A 13 -31.00 -6.29 -0.68
N ILE A 14 -30.66 -6.24 -1.97
CA ILE A 14 -29.28 -6.05 -2.44
C ILE A 14 -28.68 -4.79 -1.81
N THR A 15 -29.37 -3.65 -1.94
CA THR A 15 -28.89 -2.35 -1.42
C THR A 15 -28.72 -2.39 0.10
N ARG A 16 -29.70 -2.97 0.82
CA ARG A 16 -29.65 -3.08 2.28
C ARG A 16 -28.48 -3.94 2.73
N THR A 17 -28.23 -5.06 2.05
CA THR A 17 -27.14 -5.99 2.39
C THR A 17 -25.78 -5.34 2.14
N ILE A 18 -25.58 -4.70 0.98
CA ILE A 18 -24.34 -3.98 0.67
C ILE A 18 -24.05 -2.90 1.71
N ALA A 19 -25.03 -2.05 2.02
CA ALA A 19 -24.84 -0.98 3.00
C ALA A 19 -24.48 -1.52 4.39
N ARG A 20 -25.19 -2.56 4.86
CA ARG A 20 -24.94 -3.13 6.19
C ARG A 20 -23.60 -3.81 6.31
N GLU A 21 -23.20 -4.63 5.32
CA GLU A 21 -21.88 -5.26 5.36
C GLU A 21 -20.77 -4.22 5.20
N TYR A 22 -20.95 -3.20 4.35
CA TYR A 22 -19.98 -2.10 4.25
C TYR A 22 -19.80 -1.38 5.59
N PHE A 23 -20.88 -0.95 6.25
CA PHE A 23 -20.77 -0.22 7.52
C PHE A 23 -20.21 -1.10 8.65
N LYS A 24 -20.49 -2.41 8.62
CA LYS A 24 -19.90 -3.37 9.56
C LYS A 24 -18.40 -3.54 9.35
N GLU A 25 -17.93 -3.60 8.11
CA GLU A 25 -16.49 -3.62 7.83
C GLU A 25 -15.83 -2.27 8.10
N PHE A 26 -16.51 -1.18 7.78
CA PHE A 26 -16.04 0.18 8.04
C PHE A 26 -15.78 0.41 9.52
N ASP A 27 -16.70 0.01 10.40
CA ASP A 27 -16.53 0.06 11.85
C ASP A 27 -15.25 -0.64 12.33
N GLN A 28 -14.90 -1.78 11.72
CA GLN A 28 -13.66 -2.51 12.01
C GLN A 28 -12.39 -1.82 11.51
N MET A 29 -12.51 -0.90 10.55
CA MET A 29 -11.39 -0.17 9.96
C MET A 29 -11.09 1.17 10.66
N ILE A 30 -12.01 1.67 11.49
CA ILE A 30 -11.85 2.95 12.22
C ILE A 30 -10.65 2.90 13.17
N GLU A 31 -10.42 1.75 13.82
CA GLU A 31 -9.27 1.51 14.70
C GLU A 31 -8.53 0.24 14.26
N SER A 32 -7.23 0.36 14.00
CA SER A 32 -6.41 -0.76 13.52
C SER A 32 -5.02 -0.79 14.17
N ASP A 33 -4.31 -1.91 14.05
CA ASP A 33 -2.91 -1.95 14.50
C ASP A 33 -2.01 -1.19 13.52
N VAL A 34 -2.28 -1.35 12.22
CA VAL A 34 -1.48 -0.74 11.15
C VAL A 34 -2.36 -0.22 10.02
N ILE A 35 -2.15 1.04 9.64
CA ILE A 35 -2.67 1.61 8.39
C ILE A 35 -1.52 1.69 7.37
N ILE A 36 -1.75 1.18 6.17
CA ILE A 36 -0.82 1.29 5.04
C ILE A 36 -1.43 2.21 3.99
N VAL A 37 -0.72 3.27 3.61
CA VAL A 37 -1.17 4.21 2.59
C VAL A 37 -0.55 3.82 1.26
N GLY A 38 -1.38 3.35 0.33
CA GLY A 38 -1.00 2.87 -1.01
C GLY A 38 -1.05 1.35 -1.15
N ALA A 39 -1.85 0.85 -2.11
CA ALA A 39 -2.00 -0.58 -2.41
C ALA A 39 -1.07 -1.05 -3.54
N GLY A 40 0.14 -0.50 -3.63
CA GLY A 40 1.18 -0.96 -4.54
C GLY A 40 1.79 -2.31 -4.13
N PRO A 41 2.77 -2.85 -4.90
CA PRO A 41 3.38 -4.14 -4.60
C PRO A 41 4.02 -4.20 -3.20
N SER A 42 4.70 -3.14 -2.76
CA SER A 42 5.28 -3.05 -1.42
C SER A 42 4.21 -3.05 -0.33
N GLY A 43 3.16 -2.23 -0.49
CA GLY A 43 2.03 -2.13 0.44
C GLY A 43 1.27 -3.45 0.59
N LEU A 44 0.98 -4.13 -0.53
CA LEU A 44 0.29 -5.43 -0.54
C LEU A 44 1.12 -6.52 0.15
N VAL A 45 2.43 -6.60 -0.11
CA VAL A 45 3.31 -7.57 0.58
C VAL A 45 3.40 -7.26 2.07
N CYS A 46 3.60 -5.98 2.44
CA CYS A 46 3.66 -5.56 3.84
C CYS A 46 2.37 -5.91 4.58
N GLY A 47 1.22 -5.56 4.00
CA GLY A 47 -0.08 -5.83 4.59
C GLY A 47 -0.36 -7.31 4.76
N ARG A 48 -0.07 -8.12 3.74
CA ARG A 48 -0.19 -9.59 3.83
C ARG A 48 0.67 -10.16 4.96
N ASP A 49 1.95 -9.82 5.01
CA ASP A 49 2.89 -10.39 5.97
C ASP A 49 2.57 -9.94 7.42
N LEU A 50 2.02 -8.73 7.60
CA LEU A 50 1.51 -8.23 8.89
C LEU A 50 0.20 -8.92 9.31
N ALA A 51 -0.79 -8.98 8.43
CA ALA A 51 -2.09 -9.59 8.71
C ALA A 51 -1.96 -11.10 8.96
N SER A 52 -1.08 -11.79 8.23
CA SER A 52 -0.70 -13.20 8.47
C SER A 52 -0.10 -13.43 9.86
N SER A 53 0.34 -12.37 10.56
CA SER A 53 0.83 -12.44 11.93
C SER A 53 -0.22 -12.12 13.00
N GLY A 54 -1.49 -11.93 12.60
CA GLY A 54 -2.62 -11.68 13.48
C GLY A 54 -2.91 -10.19 13.77
N LEU A 55 -2.23 -9.27 13.07
CA LEU A 55 -2.46 -7.82 13.24
C LEU A 55 -3.67 -7.37 12.41
N LYS A 56 -4.43 -6.40 12.94
CA LYS A 56 -5.48 -5.70 12.18
C LYS A 56 -4.85 -4.69 11.23
N VAL A 57 -4.90 -4.97 9.93
CA VAL A 57 -4.29 -4.15 8.90
C VAL A 57 -5.34 -3.57 7.96
N VAL A 58 -5.27 -2.26 7.76
CA VAL A 58 -6.08 -1.53 6.77
C VAL A 58 -5.16 -0.93 5.71
N ILE A 59 -5.46 -1.16 4.43
CA ILE A 59 -4.82 -0.46 3.31
C ILE A 59 -5.76 0.62 2.79
N ILE A 60 -5.26 1.85 2.67
CA ILE A 60 -5.96 2.96 2.03
C ILE A 60 -5.41 3.14 0.61
N GLU A 61 -6.28 3.12 -0.39
CA GLU A 61 -5.93 3.28 -1.81
C GLU A 61 -6.82 4.33 -2.46
N GLN A 62 -6.22 5.31 -3.13
CA GLN A 62 -6.97 6.40 -3.73
C GLN A 62 -7.70 6.00 -5.01
N LEU A 63 -7.17 5.03 -5.76
CA LEU A 63 -7.76 4.57 -7.01
C LEU A 63 -8.81 3.47 -6.77
N ASN A 64 -9.62 3.20 -7.80
CA ASN A 64 -10.60 2.11 -7.75
C ASN A 64 -9.93 0.72 -7.80
N HIS A 65 -8.73 0.64 -8.36
CA HIS A 65 -7.96 -0.60 -8.52
C HIS A 65 -6.75 -0.61 -7.60
N LEU A 66 -6.44 -1.80 -7.08
CA LEU A 66 -5.23 -2.04 -6.28
C LEU A 66 -4.07 -2.44 -7.20
N GLY A 67 -2.85 -2.51 -6.67
CA GLY A 67 -1.66 -2.97 -7.38
C GLY A 67 -0.71 -1.85 -7.82
N GLY A 68 -1.16 -0.59 -7.78
CA GLY A 68 -0.36 0.57 -8.18
C GLY A 68 0.25 0.39 -9.58
N GLY A 69 1.54 0.70 -9.73
CA GLY A 69 2.26 0.60 -11.00
C GLY A 69 2.58 -0.82 -11.48
N PHE A 70 2.27 -1.88 -10.73
CA PHE A 70 2.71 -3.25 -11.05
C PHE A 70 1.82 -3.98 -12.07
N TRP A 71 0.80 -3.31 -12.63
CA TRP A 71 0.00 -3.87 -13.73
C TRP A 71 0.77 -3.98 -15.04
N ASN A 72 1.87 -3.26 -15.18
CA ASN A 72 2.68 -3.23 -16.39
C ASN A 72 4.16 -3.43 -16.07
N GLY A 73 4.92 -3.80 -17.10
CA GLY A 73 6.37 -3.77 -17.06
C GLY A 73 6.94 -2.41 -17.45
N GLY A 74 8.11 -2.43 -18.10
CA GLY A 74 8.68 -1.24 -18.72
C GLY A 74 7.97 -0.89 -20.03
N TYR A 75 7.75 0.39 -20.29
CA TYR A 75 7.31 0.89 -21.62
C TYR A 75 6.05 0.20 -22.17
N LEU A 76 5.04 -0.06 -21.31
CA LEU A 76 3.80 -0.79 -21.64
C LEU A 76 4.03 -2.21 -22.21
N MET A 77 5.25 -2.73 -22.09
CA MET A 77 5.53 -4.13 -22.34
C MET A 77 5.06 -4.92 -21.13
N ASN A 78 4.26 -5.95 -21.36
CA ASN A 78 3.57 -6.70 -20.31
C ASN A 78 4.48 -7.74 -19.64
N LYS A 79 5.71 -7.33 -19.28
CA LYS A 79 6.71 -8.16 -18.60
C LYS A 79 7.48 -7.34 -17.58
N ALA A 80 7.55 -7.81 -16.34
CA ALA A 80 8.30 -7.17 -15.26
C ALA A 80 9.48 -8.05 -14.84
N THR A 81 10.63 -7.43 -14.58
CA THR A 81 11.80 -8.13 -14.05
C THR A 81 11.79 -8.13 -12.53
N ILE A 82 12.17 -9.27 -11.97
CA ILE A 82 12.26 -9.51 -10.53
C ILE A 82 13.69 -9.94 -10.23
N ALA A 83 14.38 -9.18 -9.38
CA ALA A 83 15.71 -9.53 -8.90
C ALA A 83 15.62 -10.59 -7.80
N HIS A 84 16.58 -11.51 -7.79
CA HIS A 84 16.74 -12.49 -6.72
C HIS A 84 17.05 -11.81 -5.37
N PRO A 85 16.47 -12.24 -4.22
CA PRO A 85 15.55 -13.38 -4.01
C PRO A 85 14.05 -13.01 -4.02
N ALA A 86 13.66 -11.84 -4.52
CA ALA A 86 12.29 -11.34 -4.40
C ALA A 86 11.24 -12.23 -5.08
N GLN A 87 11.63 -13.01 -6.09
CA GLN A 87 10.75 -13.94 -6.78
C GLN A 87 10.13 -14.99 -5.85
N GLU A 88 10.81 -15.36 -4.77
CA GLU A 88 10.30 -16.34 -3.80
C GLU A 88 8.99 -15.88 -3.15
N ILE A 89 8.78 -14.57 -3.04
CA ILE A 89 7.52 -14.00 -2.54
C ILE A 89 6.37 -14.33 -3.49
N LEU A 90 6.62 -14.25 -4.79
CA LEU A 90 5.65 -14.49 -5.85
C LEU A 90 5.39 -15.98 -6.05
N GLU A 91 6.44 -16.80 -6.02
CA GLU A 91 6.33 -18.26 -6.09
C GLU A 91 5.47 -18.82 -4.95
N LYS A 92 5.66 -18.32 -3.72
CA LYS A 92 4.87 -18.72 -2.54
C LYS A 92 3.37 -18.46 -2.66
N ILE A 93 2.96 -17.47 -3.46
CA ILE A 93 1.55 -17.17 -3.72
C ILE A 93 1.07 -17.72 -5.08
N GLY A 94 1.86 -18.61 -5.69
CA GLY A 94 1.49 -19.34 -6.90
C GLY A 94 1.54 -18.50 -8.17
N VAL A 95 2.38 -17.45 -8.22
CA VAL A 95 2.67 -16.75 -9.48
C VAL A 95 3.67 -17.56 -10.29
N PRO A 96 3.41 -17.85 -11.57
CA PRO A 96 4.41 -18.42 -12.45
C PRO A 96 5.57 -17.45 -12.65
N VAL A 97 6.76 -17.87 -12.27
CA VAL A 97 7.99 -17.10 -12.44
C VAL A 97 8.90 -17.84 -13.40
N LYS A 98 9.36 -17.16 -14.45
CA LYS A 98 10.39 -17.71 -15.36
C LYS A 98 11.76 -17.18 -14.97
N ARG A 99 12.69 -18.10 -14.70
CA ARG A 99 14.11 -17.77 -14.49
C ARG A 99 14.75 -17.35 -15.82
N ILE A 100 15.48 -16.23 -15.81
CA ILE A 100 16.25 -15.71 -16.96
C ILE A 100 17.75 -15.89 -16.73
N SER A 101 18.24 -15.58 -15.52
CA SER A 101 19.62 -15.82 -15.09
C SER A 101 19.66 -16.29 -13.64
N LYS A 102 20.82 -16.26 -12.98
CA LYS A 102 20.91 -16.51 -11.54
C LYS A 102 20.33 -15.34 -10.72
N GLU A 103 20.39 -14.15 -11.26
CA GLU A 103 20.02 -12.89 -10.61
C GLU A 103 18.62 -12.40 -11.04
N MET A 104 18.17 -12.77 -12.25
CA MET A 104 16.99 -12.18 -12.88
C MET A 104 15.91 -13.21 -13.21
N TYR A 105 14.68 -12.83 -12.89
CA TYR A 105 13.45 -13.54 -13.20
C TYR A 105 12.48 -12.61 -13.92
N ILE A 106 11.48 -13.19 -14.59
CA ILE A 106 10.45 -12.45 -15.32
C ILE A 106 9.06 -13.01 -15.01
N VAL A 107 8.09 -12.12 -14.88
CA VAL A 107 6.69 -12.45 -14.59
C VAL A 107 5.74 -11.68 -15.51
N ASP A 108 4.50 -12.17 -15.57
CA ASP A 108 3.36 -11.44 -16.13
C ASP A 108 2.78 -10.51 -15.05
N PRO A 109 2.92 -9.18 -15.19
CA PRO A 109 2.57 -8.25 -14.12
C PRO A 109 1.09 -8.29 -13.69
N PRO A 110 0.10 -8.43 -14.60
CA PRO A 110 -1.31 -8.59 -14.20
C PRO A 110 -1.56 -9.85 -13.35
N HIS A 111 -0.90 -10.96 -13.67
CA HIS A 111 -1.02 -12.20 -12.90
C HIS A 111 -0.38 -12.05 -11.51
N ALA A 112 0.83 -11.49 -11.47
CA ALA A 112 1.53 -11.23 -10.21
C ALA A 112 0.72 -10.29 -9.30
N THR A 113 0.17 -9.22 -9.87
CA THR A 113 -0.65 -8.23 -9.16
C THR A 113 -1.94 -8.85 -8.63
N ALA A 114 -2.69 -9.60 -9.44
CA ALA A 114 -3.90 -10.27 -9.00
C ALA A 114 -3.66 -11.24 -7.84
N LYS A 115 -2.57 -12.02 -7.90
CA LYS A 115 -2.17 -12.94 -6.82
C LYS A 115 -1.74 -12.21 -5.56
N LEU A 116 -1.03 -11.09 -5.68
CA LEU A 116 -0.67 -10.26 -4.53
C LEU A 116 -1.91 -9.72 -3.83
N ILE A 117 -2.85 -9.15 -4.59
CA ILE A 117 -4.13 -8.66 -4.07
C ILE A 117 -4.90 -9.78 -3.36
N GLY A 118 -5.11 -10.91 -4.04
CA GLY A 118 -5.80 -12.07 -3.46
C GLY A 118 -5.13 -12.52 -2.16
N SER A 119 -3.80 -12.67 -2.17
CA SER A 119 -3.06 -13.10 -0.99
C SER A 119 -3.16 -12.14 0.19
N ALA A 120 -3.28 -10.83 -0.05
CA ALA A 120 -3.50 -9.85 1.01
C ALA A 120 -4.88 -9.99 1.65
N TYR A 121 -5.93 -10.15 0.84
CA TYR A 121 -7.29 -10.45 1.34
C TYR A 121 -7.35 -11.79 2.08
N ASP A 122 -6.72 -12.83 1.54
CA ASP A 122 -6.65 -14.16 2.17
C ASP A 122 -5.96 -14.11 3.55
N ALA A 123 -5.00 -13.21 3.73
CA ALA A 123 -4.33 -12.97 5.01
C ALA A 123 -5.17 -12.14 6.01
N GLY A 124 -6.31 -11.58 5.60
CA GLY A 124 -7.22 -10.80 6.44
C GLY A 124 -7.03 -9.28 6.35
N VAL A 125 -6.30 -8.76 5.36
CA VAL A 125 -6.18 -7.32 5.13
C VAL A 125 -7.55 -6.74 4.75
N LYS A 126 -7.92 -5.63 5.37
CA LYS A 126 -9.05 -4.80 4.93
C LYS A 126 -8.55 -3.67 4.03
N VAL A 127 -9.35 -3.30 3.03
CA VAL A 127 -8.95 -2.30 2.04
C VAL A 127 -10.05 -1.26 1.87
N MET A 128 -9.65 0.00 1.91
CA MET A 128 -10.50 1.14 1.57
C MET A 128 -9.95 1.77 0.29
N ASN A 129 -10.42 1.28 -0.86
CA ASN A 129 -10.11 1.86 -2.17
C ASN A 129 -11.01 3.08 -2.44
N MET A 130 -10.72 3.84 -3.50
CA MET A 130 -11.37 5.13 -3.78
C MET A 130 -11.22 6.17 -2.64
N THR A 131 -10.24 5.99 -1.75
CA THR A 131 -10.07 6.78 -0.53
C THR A 131 -8.69 7.40 -0.50
N LYS A 132 -8.64 8.72 -0.39
CA LYS A 132 -7.41 9.51 -0.39
C LYS A 132 -7.06 9.91 1.04
N VAL A 133 -5.81 9.75 1.43
CA VAL A 133 -5.27 10.38 2.64
C VAL A 133 -5.05 11.85 2.34
N VAL A 134 -5.74 12.70 3.09
CA VAL A 134 -5.69 14.17 2.95
C VAL A 134 -4.97 14.83 4.11
N ASP A 135 -4.92 14.17 5.27
CA ASP A 135 -4.19 14.65 6.42
C ASP A 135 -3.75 13.53 7.39
N LEU A 136 -3.16 13.89 8.53
CA LEU A 136 -2.59 12.99 9.52
C LEU A 136 -3.19 13.21 10.91
N VAL A 137 -3.27 12.14 11.70
CA VAL A 137 -3.60 12.23 13.13
C VAL A 137 -2.29 12.23 13.92
N LEU A 138 -1.96 13.37 14.54
CA LEU A 138 -0.73 13.55 15.33
C LEU A 138 -1.09 13.85 16.80
N ARG A 139 -0.39 13.24 17.75
CA ARG A 139 -0.64 13.45 19.19
C ARG A 139 0.62 13.64 20.03
N GLY A 140 0.42 14.28 21.18
CA GLY A 140 1.47 14.53 22.18
C GLY A 140 2.45 15.63 21.76
N GLU A 141 3.38 15.95 22.66
CA GLU A 141 4.37 17.03 22.44
C GLU A 141 5.33 16.71 21.29
N GLU A 142 5.61 15.42 21.06
CA GLU A 142 6.46 14.94 19.97
C GLU A 142 5.72 14.79 18.64
N ASN A 143 4.42 15.13 18.57
CA ASN A 143 3.58 14.97 17.38
C ASN A 143 3.61 13.56 16.78
N ARG A 144 3.58 12.51 17.62
CA ARG A 144 3.67 11.12 17.16
C ARG A 144 2.50 10.77 16.23
N MET A 145 2.77 9.97 15.21
CA MET A 145 1.76 9.49 14.28
C MET A 145 0.83 8.49 14.97
N GLU A 146 -0.48 8.74 14.91
CA GLU A 146 -1.53 7.88 15.48
C GLU A 146 -2.67 7.59 14.50
N GLY A 147 -2.51 7.89 13.23
CA GLY A 147 -3.51 7.61 12.22
C GLY A 147 -3.46 8.55 11.02
N VAL A 148 -4.51 8.47 10.20
CA VAL A 148 -4.66 9.26 8.98
C VAL A 148 -6.03 9.90 8.92
N VAL A 149 -6.13 10.99 8.18
CA VAL A 149 -7.38 11.65 7.84
C VAL A 149 -7.65 11.40 6.37
N VAL A 150 -8.84 10.90 6.06
CA VAL A 150 -9.21 10.40 4.74
C VAL A 150 -10.46 11.07 4.21
N ASN A 151 -10.52 11.15 2.88
CA ASN A 151 -11.71 11.55 2.15
C ASN A 151 -11.88 10.71 0.88
N TRP A 152 -13.05 10.77 0.26
CA TRP A 152 -13.29 10.09 -1.02
C TRP A 152 -12.46 10.73 -2.14
N TYR A 153 -11.70 9.93 -2.87
CA TYR A 153 -10.87 10.41 -3.98
C TYR A 153 -11.66 11.19 -5.05
N PRO A 154 -12.88 10.78 -5.49
CA PRO A 154 -13.66 11.57 -6.43
C PRO A 154 -13.96 12.99 -5.95
N LEU A 155 -14.25 13.16 -4.65
CA LEU A 155 -14.51 14.46 -4.06
C LEU A 155 -13.26 15.33 -4.10
N GLU A 156 -12.13 14.77 -3.69
CA GLU A 156 -10.83 15.46 -3.71
C GLU A 156 -10.36 15.77 -5.14
N ALA A 157 -10.71 14.94 -6.13
CA ALA A 157 -10.37 15.13 -7.53
C ALA A 157 -11.22 16.22 -8.21
N MET A 158 -12.46 16.46 -7.73
CA MET A 158 -13.29 17.57 -8.20
C MET A 158 -12.80 18.94 -7.71
N GLY A 159 -12.01 18.96 -6.64
CA GLY A 159 -11.49 20.18 -6.02
C GLY A 159 -12.46 20.81 -5.02
N HIS A 160 -11.90 21.53 -4.04
CA HIS A 160 -12.65 22.07 -2.91
C HIS A 160 -13.73 23.10 -3.29
N ASP A 161 -13.62 23.74 -4.46
CA ASP A 161 -14.61 24.71 -4.95
C ASP A 161 -15.90 24.03 -5.42
N ALA A 162 -15.84 22.74 -5.80
CA ALA A 162 -16.99 22.01 -6.33
C ALA A 162 -17.82 21.33 -5.23
N ALA A 163 -17.18 20.90 -4.13
CA ALA A 163 -17.85 20.33 -2.97
C ALA A 163 -16.95 20.41 -1.72
N HIS A 164 -17.49 21.01 -0.66
CA HIS A 164 -16.82 21.16 0.63
C HIS A 164 -17.43 20.19 1.64
N VAL A 165 -16.81 19.02 1.79
CA VAL A 165 -17.21 18.00 2.77
C VAL A 165 -16.00 17.65 3.61
N ASP A 166 -16.19 17.72 4.92
CA ASP A 166 -15.12 17.43 5.89
C ASP A 166 -14.64 15.98 5.78
N PRO A 167 -13.33 15.75 5.91
CA PRO A 167 -12.78 14.40 5.95
C PRO A 167 -13.03 13.75 7.32
N ILE A 168 -12.75 12.45 7.42
CA ILE A 168 -12.85 11.67 8.66
C ILE A 168 -11.49 11.12 9.07
N ALA A 169 -11.30 10.81 10.35
CA ALA A 169 -10.07 10.23 10.88
C ALA A 169 -10.19 8.72 11.08
N LEU A 170 -9.08 8.01 10.84
CA LEU A 170 -8.89 6.60 11.15
C LEU A 170 -7.64 6.49 12.03
N GLU A 171 -7.73 5.74 13.13
CA GLU A 171 -6.66 5.62 14.11
C GLU A 171 -5.85 4.32 13.94
N SER A 172 -4.55 4.41 14.16
CA SER A 172 -3.66 3.26 14.19
C SER A 172 -2.43 3.44 15.07
N LYS A 173 -1.87 2.33 15.53
CA LYS A 173 -0.60 2.35 16.29
C LYS A 173 0.59 2.71 15.39
N ILE A 174 0.54 2.29 14.12
CA ILE A 174 1.58 2.50 13.12
C ILE A 174 0.93 2.91 11.79
N VAL A 175 1.57 3.85 11.09
CA VAL A 175 1.28 4.18 9.70
C VAL A 175 2.45 3.76 8.83
N VAL A 176 2.17 3.23 7.63
CA VAL A 176 3.17 2.86 6.63
C VAL A 176 2.90 3.62 5.34
N ASP A 177 3.86 4.42 4.90
CA ASP A 177 3.83 5.04 3.59
C ASP A 177 4.37 4.08 2.53
N ALA A 178 3.46 3.64 1.67
CA ALA A 178 3.72 2.82 0.48
C ALA A 178 3.24 3.53 -0.80
N THR A 179 3.14 4.85 -0.77
CA THR A 179 2.60 5.68 -1.88
C THR A 179 3.57 5.85 -3.05
N GLY A 180 4.77 5.29 -2.93
CA GLY A 180 5.76 5.29 -3.99
C GLY A 180 6.42 6.66 -4.09
N HIS A 181 6.54 7.18 -5.32
CA HIS A 181 7.33 8.38 -5.57
C HIS A 181 6.86 9.65 -4.85
N ASP A 182 5.59 9.69 -4.44
CA ASP A 182 4.98 10.88 -3.85
C ASP A 182 5.29 11.03 -2.35
N ALA A 183 5.52 9.93 -1.64
CA ALA A 183 5.73 9.90 -0.18
C ALA A 183 4.71 10.77 0.58
N VAL A 184 3.42 10.56 0.29
CA VAL A 184 2.30 11.46 0.65
C VAL A 184 2.28 11.83 2.13
N THR A 185 2.48 10.86 3.02
CA THR A 185 2.41 11.11 4.47
C THR A 185 3.55 12.01 4.94
N LEU A 186 4.75 11.82 4.40
CA LEU A 186 5.91 12.65 4.71
C LEU A 186 5.73 14.06 4.15
N GLN A 187 5.18 14.20 2.95
CA GLN A 187 4.83 15.52 2.39
C GLN A 187 3.85 16.28 3.29
N LEU A 188 2.87 15.60 3.89
CA LEU A 188 1.93 16.20 4.85
C LEU A 188 2.61 16.66 6.15
N LEU A 189 3.67 15.97 6.60
CA LEU A 189 4.52 16.42 7.72
C LEU A 189 5.42 17.60 7.32
N THR A 190 6.03 17.55 6.15
CA THR A 190 6.88 18.62 5.60
C THR A 190 6.11 19.93 5.46
N LYS A 191 4.85 19.89 5.00
CA LYS A 191 3.97 21.08 4.94
C LYS A 191 3.74 21.77 6.28
N ARG A 192 3.96 21.05 7.40
CA ARG A 192 3.83 21.55 8.78
C ARG A 192 5.16 21.90 9.44
N ASN A 193 6.26 21.80 8.70
CA ASN A 193 7.62 21.94 9.22
C ASN A 193 7.97 20.91 10.31
N LEU A 194 7.31 19.74 10.29
CA LEU A 194 7.58 18.62 11.22
C LEU A 194 8.57 17.61 10.66
N TYR A 195 8.87 17.71 9.36
CA TYR A 195 9.86 16.89 8.67
C TYR A 195 10.62 17.75 7.64
N PRO A 196 11.90 17.46 7.37
CA PRO A 196 12.66 18.15 6.33
C PRO A 196 11.98 18.08 4.94
N GLN A 197 12.43 18.95 4.03
CA GLN A 197 11.98 18.89 2.64
C GLN A 197 12.39 17.55 2.01
N ILE A 198 11.43 16.93 1.31
CA ILE A 198 11.63 15.66 0.64
C ILE A 198 12.38 15.89 -0.68
N PRO A 199 13.58 15.30 -0.87
CA PRO A 199 14.40 15.55 -2.06
C PRO A 199 13.78 14.99 -3.35
N GLY A 200 12.91 13.99 -3.24
CA GLY A 200 12.38 13.26 -4.39
C GLY A 200 13.38 12.21 -4.90
N ASN A 201 13.05 11.56 -6.01
CA ASN A 201 13.86 10.44 -6.51
C ASN A 201 15.03 10.94 -7.39
N GLY A 202 16.18 10.30 -7.24
CA GLY A 202 17.33 10.52 -8.12
C GLY A 202 17.17 9.91 -9.52
N ALA A 203 18.18 10.12 -10.35
CA ALA A 203 18.28 9.50 -11.68
C ALA A 203 18.32 7.95 -11.59
N MET A 204 18.16 7.28 -12.73
CA MET A 204 18.08 5.82 -12.75
C MET A 204 19.45 5.17 -12.52
N TRP A 205 19.55 4.32 -11.49
CA TRP A 205 20.66 3.41 -11.25
C TRP A 205 20.11 2.19 -10.52
N VAL A 206 19.80 1.14 -11.28
CA VAL A 206 19.00 -0.01 -10.81
C VAL A 206 19.61 -0.69 -9.60
N ASP A 207 20.86 -1.15 -9.74
CA ASP A 207 21.60 -1.88 -8.71
C ASP A 207 21.64 -1.09 -7.38
N ARG A 208 22.12 0.16 -7.44
CA ARG A 208 22.21 1.03 -6.27
C ARG A 208 20.85 1.38 -5.67
N SER A 209 19.83 1.56 -6.51
CA SER A 209 18.47 1.85 -6.07
C SER A 209 17.89 0.68 -5.27
N GLU A 210 18.01 -0.55 -5.77
CA GLU A 210 17.48 -1.72 -5.08
C GLU A 210 18.18 -1.97 -3.74
N GLU A 211 19.50 -1.75 -3.68
CA GLU A 211 20.29 -1.82 -2.46
C GLU A 211 19.85 -0.75 -1.43
N GLU A 212 19.86 0.54 -1.82
CA GLU A 212 19.57 1.63 -0.88
C GLU A 212 18.12 1.62 -0.38
N VAL A 213 17.16 1.24 -1.22
CA VAL A 213 15.76 1.06 -0.80
C VAL A 213 15.70 0.00 0.29
N MET A 214 16.41 -1.12 0.12
CA MET A 214 16.45 -2.16 1.13
C MET A 214 17.13 -1.68 2.41
N GLU A 215 18.26 -0.98 2.33
CA GLU A 215 18.97 -0.46 3.51
C GLU A 215 18.09 0.49 4.33
N LYS A 216 17.45 1.45 3.65
CA LYS A 216 16.76 2.59 4.27
C LYS A 216 15.28 2.35 4.56
N THR A 217 14.72 1.21 4.16
CA THR A 217 13.37 0.77 4.58
C THR A 217 13.29 0.70 6.11
N GLY A 218 12.37 1.46 6.72
CA GLY A 218 12.23 1.51 8.17
C GLY A 218 11.37 2.68 8.66
N GLU A 219 11.48 2.94 9.96
CA GLU A 219 10.81 4.06 10.64
C GLU A 219 11.56 5.36 10.36
N VAL A 220 10.85 6.38 9.88
CA VAL A 220 11.41 7.70 9.52
C VAL A 220 10.93 8.82 10.42
N TYR A 221 9.82 8.61 11.09
CA TYR A 221 9.20 9.53 12.04
C TYR A 221 8.46 8.68 13.08
N PRO A 222 8.26 9.13 14.33
CA PRO A 222 7.62 8.31 15.36
C PRO A 222 6.31 7.68 14.88
N ASN A 223 6.30 6.35 14.83
CA ASN A 223 5.22 5.47 14.35
C ASN A 223 4.90 5.53 12.85
N LEU A 224 5.77 6.14 12.05
CA LEU A 224 5.65 6.22 10.59
C LEU A 224 6.81 5.50 9.90
N PHE A 225 6.46 4.48 9.13
CA PHE A 225 7.39 3.68 8.34
C PHE A 225 7.28 4.03 6.85
N VAL A 226 8.38 3.90 6.12
CA VAL A 226 8.41 4.02 4.66
C VAL A 226 8.89 2.73 4.04
N ILE A 227 8.23 2.31 2.96
CA ILE A 227 8.57 1.11 2.19
C ILE A 227 8.49 1.38 0.68
N GLY A 228 9.10 0.51 -0.12
CA GLY A 228 9.13 0.62 -1.57
C GLY A 228 9.73 1.95 -2.04
N LEU A 229 9.15 2.51 -3.11
CA LEU A 229 9.66 3.75 -3.70
C LEU A 229 9.45 5.01 -2.84
N SER A 230 8.61 4.95 -1.79
CA SER A 230 8.55 6.03 -0.79
C SER A 230 9.91 6.22 -0.11
N VAL A 231 10.68 5.14 0.08
CA VAL A 231 12.05 5.21 0.59
C VAL A 231 12.94 6.03 -0.35
N ALA A 232 12.86 5.76 -1.66
CA ALA A 232 13.67 6.47 -2.64
C ALA A 232 13.37 7.97 -2.67
N ALA A 233 12.09 8.34 -2.58
CA ALA A 233 11.66 9.73 -2.53
C ALA A 233 12.15 10.45 -1.26
N VAL A 234 12.01 9.81 -0.10
CA VAL A 234 12.40 10.38 1.20
C VAL A 234 13.90 10.59 1.32
N TYR A 235 14.70 9.65 0.81
CA TYR A 235 16.14 9.66 0.99
C TYR A 235 16.94 10.12 -0.23
N GLY A 236 16.29 10.55 -1.31
CA GLY A 236 17.00 11.04 -2.49
C GLY A 236 17.74 9.95 -3.28
N THR A 237 17.36 8.68 -3.11
CA THR A 237 18.11 7.57 -3.72
C THR A 237 17.82 7.51 -5.22
N PRO A 238 18.70 6.87 -6.02
CA PRO A 238 18.37 6.54 -7.41
C PRO A 238 17.07 5.74 -7.51
N ARG A 239 16.45 5.77 -8.70
CA ARG A 239 15.29 4.92 -9.05
C ARG A 239 15.72 3.68 -9.85
N MET A 240 14.94 2.59 -9.77
CA MET A 240 15.27 1.32 -10.44
C MET A 240 14.53 1.06 -11.77
N GLY A 241 13.53 1.88 -12.12
CA GLY A 241 12.75 1.65 -13.33
C GLY A 241 11.90 0.37 -13.24
N PRO A 242 11.84 -0.48 -14.29
CA PRO A 242 10.94 -1.63 -14.33
C PRO A 242 11.46 -2.89 -13.60
N ALA A 243 12.27 -2.71 -12.55
CA ALA A 243 12.72 -3.77 -11.65
C ALA A 243 11.94 -3.68 -10.33
N PHE A 244 11.40 -4.80 -9.85
CA PHE A 244 10.47 -4.80 -8.70
C PHE A 244 10.98 -5.62 -7.49
N GLY A 245 12.25 -6.03 -7.48
CA GLY A 245 12.77 -6.92 -6.43
C GLY A 245 12.70 -6.27 -5.05
N SER A 246 13.30 -5.09 -4.94
CA SER A 246 13.29 -4.23 -3.76
C SER A 246 11.88 -3.78 -3.36
N MET A 247 10.93 -3.64 -4.28
CA MET A 247 9.53 -3.30 -3.90
C MET A 247 8.91 -4.41 -3.05
N LEU A 248 9.05 -5.66 -3.48
CA LEU A 248 8.50 -6.81 -2.77
C LEU A 248 9.26 -7.06 -1.46
N LEU A 249 10.59 -7.03 -1.50
CA LEU A 249 11.43 -7.29 -0.33
C LEU A 249 11.35 -6.16 0.71
N SER A 250 11.22 -4.90 0.29
CA SER A 250 11.02 -3.76 1.19
C SER A 250 9.69 -3.88 1.94
N GLY A 251 8.61 -4.29 1.27
CA GLY A 251 7.34 -4.56 1.93
C GLY A 251 7.46 -5.61 3.05
N ARG A 252 8.14 -6.73 2.77
CA ARG A 252 8.43 -7.76 3.78
C ARG A 252 9.30 -7.23 4.92
N LYS A 253 10.39 -6.52 4.61
CA LYS A 253 11.29 -5.94 5.62
C LYS A 253 10.53 -4.97 6.52
N GLY A 254 9.67 -4.11 5.95
CA GLY A 254 8.81 -3.21 6.71
C GLY A 254 7.90 -3.95 7.68
N ALA A 255 7.22 -5.00 7.22
CA ALA A 255 6.37 -5.85 8.07
C ALA A 255 7.17 -6.47 9.24
N GLU A 256 8.38 -6.97 9.00
CA GLU A 256 9.24 -7.53 10.04
C GLU A 256 9.66 -6.50 11.10
N LEU A 257 10.03 -5.29 10.68
CA LEU A 257 10.42 -4.21 11.59
C LEU A 257 9.25 -3.74 12.44
N ILE A 258 8.07 -3.58 11.84
CA ILE A 258 6.84 -3.19 12.55
C ILE A 258 6.44 -4.23 13.59
N ARG A 259 6.48 -5.53 13.24
CA ARG A 259 6.22 -6.62 14.19
C ARG A 259 7.19 -6.61 15.37
N LYS A 260 8.47 -6.28 15.13
CA LYS A 260 9.46 -6.14 16.21
C LYS A 260 9.14 -4.94 17.12
N LYS A 261 8.69 -3.82 16.55
CA LYS A 261 8.31 -2.63 17.31
C LYS A 261 7.07 -2.85 18.17
N LEU A 262 6.01 -3.44 17.62
CA LEU A 262 4.74 -3.68 18.33
C LEU A 262 4.82 -4.78 19.41
N LYS A 263 5.89 -5.57 19.45
CA LYS A 263 6.15 -6.57 20.50
C LYS A 263 6.94 -6.03 21.69
N ARG A 264 7.50 -4.84 21.58
CA ARG A 264 8.22 -4.15 22.67
C ARG A 264 7.23 -3.36 23.51
#